data_AF-A0A2G0V7V8-F1
#
_entry.id   AF-A0A2G0V7V8-F1
#
_cell.length_a   1.000
_cell.length_b   1.000
_cell.length_c   1.000
_cell.angle_alpha   90.00
_cell.angle_beta   90.00
_cell.angle_gamma   90.00
#
_symmetry.space_group_name_H-M   'P 1'
#
loop_
_entity.id
_entity.type
_entity.pdbx_description
1 polymer ?
#
loop_
_entity_poly.entity_id
_entity_poly.type
_entity_poly.pdbx_seq_one_letter_code
_entity_poly.pdbx_strand_id
1 'polypeptide(L)' 'MTKDNQELRDALISAAFLLKWSSADLHKKAQDLEATGNQTEADAIREIVNNYEASEANLLSFADEVKAGRITREPVEEPR' A
#
# COMPACT_ATOMS: atom_id res chain seq x y z
N MET A 1 7.72 17.96 -12.89
CA MET A 1 8.15 16.92 -11.92
C MET A 1 9.48 16.35 -12.40
N THR A 2 10.46 16.16 -11.50
CA THR A 2 11.76 15.56 -11.87
C THR A 2 11.60 14.07 -12.19
N LYS A 3 12.60 13.48 -12.86
CA LYS A 3 12.61 12.02 -13.12
C LYS A 3 12.55 11.23 -11.81
N ASP A 4 13.35 11.61 -10.83
CA ASP A 4 13.41 10.93 -9.53
C ASP A 4 12.08 11.02 -8.75
N ASN A 5 11.36 12.13 -8.89
CA ASN A 5 10.01 12.28 -8.32
C ASN A 5 8.96 11.46 -9.09
N GLN A 6 9.11 11.30 -10.41
CA GLN A 6 8.26 10.40 -11.19
C GLN A 6 8.46 8.95 -10.74
N GLU A 7 9.72 8.51 -10.59
CA GLU A 7 10.05 7.17 -10.12
C GLU A 7 9.55 6.92 -8.69
N LEU A 8 9.70 7.90 -7.78
CA LEU A 8 9.15 7.82 -6.43
C LEU A 8 7.63 7.67 -6.46
N ARG A 9 6.93 8.51 -7.24
CA ARG A 9 5.47 8.46 -7.37
C ARG A 9 5.02 7.08 -7.89
N ASP A 10 5.67 6.58 -8.93
CA ASP A 10 5.28 5.31 -9.55
C ASP A 10 5.56 4.12 -8.64
N ALA A 11 6.63 4.17 -7.84
CA ALA A 11 6.90 3.18 -6.80
C ALA A 11 5.82 3.17 -5.70
N LEU A 12 5.39 4.35 -5.22
CA LEU A 12 4.31 4.47 -4.23
C LEU A 12 2.99 3.89 -4.75
N ILE A 13 2.62 4.22 -5.99
CA ILE A 13 1.42 3.68 -6.64
C ILE A 13 1.52 2.16 -6.83
N SER A 14 2.68 1.67 -7.25
CA SER A 14 2.89 0.22 -7.44
C SER A 14 2.76 -0.53 -6.12
N ALA A 15 3.34 -0.01 -5.04
CA ALA A 15 3.21 -0.59 -3.70
C ALA A 15 1.75 -0.57 -3.22
N ALA A 16 1.02 0.53 -3.43
CA ALA A 16 -0.40 0.62 -3.10
C ALA A 16 -1.23 -0.46 -3.82
N PHE A 17 -1.00 -0.65 -5.12
CA PHE A 17 -1.71 -1.69 -5.87
C PHE A 17 -1.36 -3.11 -5.39
N LEU A 18 -0.10 -3.38 -5.02
CA LEU A 18 0.28 -4.67 -4.44
C LEU A 18 -0.49 -4.96 -3.13
N LEU A 19 -0.63 -3.96 -2.26
CA LEU A 19 -1.43 -4.09 -1.04
C LEU A 19 -2.90 -4.32 -1.35
N LYS A 20 -3.47 -3.62 -2.33
CA LYS A 20 -4.85 -3.81 -2.78
C LYS A 20 -5.14 -5.24 -3.22
N TRP A 21 -4.30 -5.78 -4.10
CA TRP A 21 -4.43 -7.15 -4.59
C TRP A 21 -4.27 -8.17 -3.46
N SER A 22 -3.28 -7.96 -2.58
CA SER A 22 -3.05 -8.82 -1.42
C SER A 22 -4.23 -8.81 -0.44
N SER A 23 -4.87 -7.64 -0.25
CA SER A 23 -6.04 -7.49 0.62
C SER A 23 -7.26 -8.24 0.06
N ALA A 24 -7.47 -8.21 -1.26
CA ALA A 24 -8.56 -8.95 -1.90
C ALA A 24 -8.44 -10.47 -1.71
N ASP A 25 -7.21 -11.01 -1.82
CA ASP A 25 -6.95 -12.44 -1.58
C ASP A 25 -7.16 -12.82 -0.10
N LEU A 26 -6.72 -11.95 0.82
CA LEU A 26 -6.88 -12.16 2.26
C LEU A 26 -8.35 -12.06 2.71
N HIS A 27 -9.14 -11.16 2.12
CA HIS A 27 -10.59 -11.10 2.34
C HIS A 27 -11.26 -12.43 2.01
N LYS A 28 -10.93 -13.03 0.86
CA LYS A 28 -11.45 -14.34 0.47
C LYS A 28 -11.05 -15.42 1.48
N LYS A 29 -9.81 -15.43 1.94
CA LYS A 29 -9.34 -16.37 2.96
C LYS A 29 -10.09 -16.21 4.30
N ALA A 30 -10.36 -14.97 4.72
CA ALA A 30 -11.14 -14.71 5.93
C ALA A 30 -12.59 -15.24 5.81
N GLN A 31 -13.21 -15.08 4.65
CA GLN A 31 -14.55 -15.63 4.35
C GLN A 31 -14.56 -17.16 4.42
N ASP A 32 -13.54 -17.83 3.87
CA ASP A 32 -13.41 -19.29 3.92
C ASP A 32 -13.26 -19.79 5.37
N LEU A 33 -12.51 -19.06 6.21
CA LEU A 33 -12.34 -19.39 7.64
C LEU A 33 -13.64 -19.19 8.43
N GLU A 34 -14.38 -18.12 8.17
CA GLU A 34 -15.69 -17.91 8.78
C GLU A 34 -16.68 -19.02 8.40
N ALA A 35 -16.70 -19.43 7.12
CA ALA A 35 -17.56 -20.51 6.64
C ALA A 35 -17.26 -21.87 7.29
N THR A 36 -16.03 -22.08 7.79
CA THR A 36 -15.62 -23.28 8.52
C THR A 36 -15.74 -23.14 10.05
N GLY A 37 -16.25 -22.00 10.54
CA GLY A 37 -16.43 -21.72 11.97
C GLY A 37 -15.17 -21.23 12.69
N ASN A 38 -14.10 -20.92 11.97
CA ASN A 38 -12.86 -20.41 12.55
C ASN A 38 -12.88 -18.87 12.65
N GLN A 39 -13.76 -18.36 13.51
CA GLN A 39 -13.99 -16.92 13.67
C GLN A 39 -12.73 -16.16 14.11
N THR A 40 -11.97 -16.70 15.06
CA THR A 40 -10.77 -16.05 15.60
C THR A 40 -9.72 -15.78 14.52
N GLU A 41 -9.45 -16.76 13.66
CA GLU A 41 -8.49 -16.57 12.56
C GLU A 41 -9.06 -15.64 11.48
N ALA A 42 -10.35 -15.73 11.18
CA ALA A 42 -11.00 -14.82 10.24
C ALA A 42 -10.87 -13.35 10.69
N ASP A 43 -11.07 -13.07 11.98
CA ASP A 43 -10.95 -11.73 12.55
C ASP A 43 -9.50 -11.23 12.56
N ALA A 44 -8.53 -12.11 12.84
CA ALA A 44 -7.11 -11.76 12.73
C ALA A 44 -6.71 -11.38 11.29
N ILE A 45 -7.22 -12.11 10.29
CA ILE A 45 -6.97 -11.78 8.87
C ILE A 45 -7.64 -10.46 8.48
N ARG A 46 -8.86 -10.19 8.97
CA ARG A 46 -9.55 -8.91 8.73
C ARG A 46 -8.75 -7.72 9.28
N GLU A 47 -8.10 -7.88 10.43
CA GLU A 47 -7.23 -6.83 10.98
C GLU A 47 -6.04 -6.54 10.05
N ILE A 48 -5.41 -7.58 9.49
CA ILE A 48 -4.32 -7.42 8.51
C ILE A 48 -4.81 -6.70 7.26
N VAL A 49 -5.97 -7.10 6.74
CA VAL A 49 -6.61 -6.47 5.58
C VAL A 49 -6.88 -4.98 5.83
N ASN A 50 -7.46 -4.63 6.99
CA ASN A 50 -7.72 -3.24 7.35
C ASN A 50 -6.41 -2.41 7.37
N ASN A 51 -5.32 -2.98 7.89
CA ASN A 51 -4.02 -2.33 7.90
C ASN A 51 -3.44 -2.15 6.48
N TYR A 52 -3.67 -3.10 5.59
CA TYR A 52 -3.24 -3.01 4.19
C TYR A 52 -4.04 -1.96 3.41
N GLU A 53 -5.35 -1.92 3.57
CA GLU A 53 -6.23 -0.92 2.93
C GLU A 53 -5.90 0.50 3.43
N ALA A 54 -5.63 0.67 4.73
CA ALA A 54 -5.18 1.95 5.28
C ALA A 54 -3.81 2.37 4.72
N SER A 55 -2.88 1.41 4.59
CA SER A 55 -1.56 1.65 4.01
C SER A 55 -1.63 1.97 2.52
N GLU A 56 -2.48 1.27 1.75
CA GLU A 56 -2.78 1.58 0.35
C GLU A 56 -3.22 3.04 0.20
N ALA A 57 -4.21 3.46 0.99
CA ALA A 57 -4.74 4.82 0.95
C ALA A 57 -3.67 5.88 1.24
N ASN A 58 -2.83 5.65 2.26
CA ASN A 58 -1.72 6.54 2.59
C ASN A 58 -0.69 6.63 1.45
N LEU A 59 -0.31 5.50 0.84
CA LEU A 59 0.64 5.48 -0.27
C LEU A 59 0.11 6.23 -1.49
N LEU A 60 -1.18 6.09 -1.82
CA LEU A 60 -1.81 6.86 -2.88
C LEU A 60 -1.84 8.35 -2.57
N SER A 61 -2.11 8.72 -1.32
CA SER A 61 -2.07 10.11 -0.87
C SER A 61 -0.66 10.71 -1.02
N PHE A 62 0.38 9.99 -0.61
CA PHE A 62 1.76 10.42 -0.81
C PHE A 62 2.14 10.53 -2.29
N ALA A 63 1.65 9.63 -3.15
CA ALA A 63 1.87 9.74 -4.59
C ALA A 63 1.26 11.03 -5.18
N ASP A 64 0.10 11.46 -4.68
CA ASP A 64 -0.51 12.74 -5.05
C ASP A 64 0.28 13.94 -4.50
N GLU A 65 0.86 13.83 -3.31
CA GLU A 65 1.76 14.85 -2.75
C GLU A 65 3.05 14.99 -3.56
N VAL A 66 3.64 13.87 -4.02
CA VAL A 66 4.80 13.88 -4.93
C VAL A 66 4.43 14.54 -6.26
N LYS A 67 3.27 14.19 -6.83
CA LYS A 67 2.75 14.82 -8.05
C LYS A 67 2.57 16.33 -7.89
N ALA A 68 2.11 16.77 -6.72
CA ALA A 68 1.93 18.18 -6.38
C ALA A 68 3.24 18.89 -6.01
N GLY A 69 4.36 18.17 -5.90
CA GLY A 69 5.66 18.72 -5.50
C GLY A 69 5.79 19.06 -4.01
N ARG A 70 4.91 18.53 -3.15
CA ARG A 70 4.99 18.70 -1.68
C ARG A 70 5.98 17.72 -1.04
N ILE A 71 6.11 16.53 -1.63
CA ILE A 71 7.16 15.56 -1.31
C ILE A 71 8.11 15.50 -2.51
N THR A 72 9.42 15.62 -2.25
CA THR A 72 10.45 15.54 -3.28
C THR A 72 11.57 14.62 -2.84
N ARG A 73 12.06 13.78 -3.76
CA ARG A 73 13.28 13.01 -3.58
C ARG A 73 14.47 13.90 -3.89
N GLU A 74 15.34 14.10 -2.92
CA GLU A 74 16.62 14.76 -3.17
C GLU A 74 17.49 13.84 -4.03
N PRO A 75 18.26 14.40 -4.99
CA PRO A 75 19.28 13.64 -5.69
C PRO A 75 20.26 13.09 -4.66
N VAL A 76 20.64 11.81 -4.78
CA VAL A 76 21.76 11.30 -4.01
C VAL A 76 23.01 12.01 -4.53
N GLU A 77 23.50 13.04 -3.83
CA GLU A 77 24.82 13.59 -4.11
C GLU A 77 25.84 12.50 -3.83
N GLU A 78 26.52 12.00 -4.86
CA GLU A 78 27.71 11.17 -4.67
C GLU A 78 28.76 12.03 -3.93
N PRO A 79 29.32 11.55 -2.81
CA PRO A 79 30.34 12.30 -2.08
C PRO A 79 31.53 12.57 -3.00
N ARG A 80 31.93 13.84 -3.11
CA ARG A 80 33.08 14.34 -3.88
C ARG A 80 34.42 13.80 -3.38
#